data_AF-A0A6B8M0X2-F1
#
_entry.id   AF-A0A6B8M0X2-F1
#
_cell.length_a   1.000
_cell.length_b   1.000
_cell.length_c   1.000
_cell.angle_alpha   90.00
_cell.angle_beta   90.00
_cell.angle_gamma   90.00
#
_symmetry.space_group_name_H-M   'P 1'
#
loop_
_entity.id
_entity.type
_entity.pdbx_description
1 polymer ?
#
loop_
_entity_poly.entity_id
_entity_poly.type
_entity_poly.pdbx_seq_one_letter_code
_entity_poly.pdbx_strand_id
1 'polypeptide(L)'
;MSIATRVTTTTAEAGQTGDISYEKVISEICELNWESISQDGLVNVAWAYYYFSIQFCENVGIARILYPNDERLQELDQGERNTDNLSPWPGVVETGEKVDHCEFMRRSLLLAPTALPRRRRLESIGEAYLMFARSIDPATRAVSLSSYEDGGLERVFLSMLRAPHWEGPVLQAFRHFLEEHVKLDSDSEHGHGSLCRFLISNSKVFDLWTAFKQVLVEAAPELMKSTNI
;
A
#
# COMPACT_ATOMS: atom_id res chain seq x y z
N MET A 1 -18.79 -26.94 -65.03
CA MET A 1 -19.04 -27.57 -63.72
C MET A 1 -18.14 -26.90 -62.71
N SER A 2 -18.74 -26.25 -61.72
CA SER A 2 -18.11 -25.38 -60.73
C SER A 2 -17.57 -26.20 -59.56
N ILE A 3 -16.33 -25.94 -59.12
CA ILE A 3 -15.80 -26.43 -57.84
C ILE A 3 -15.48 -25.19 -57.02
N ALA A 4 -16.32 -24.93 -56.02
CA ALA A 4 -16.11 -23.91 -55.01
C ALA A 4 -15.18 -24.47 -53.92
N THR A 5 -13.98 -23.91 -53.79
CA THR A 5 -13.09 -24.18 -52.65
C THR A 5 -13.37 -23.14 -51.57
N ARG A 6 -13.98 -23.58 -50.48
CA ARG A 6 -14.32 -22.78 -49.31
C ARG A 6 -13.09 -22.76 -48.38
N VAL A 7 -12.43 -21.61 -48.27
CA VAL A 7 -11.40 -21.39 -47.25
C VAL A 7 -12.11 -21.03 -45.94
N THR A 8 -12.09 -21.93 -44.98
CA THR A 8 -12.51 -21.66 -43.60
C THR A 8 -11.31 -21.10 -42.84
N THR A 9 -11.35 -19.80 -42.56
CA THR A 9 -10.43 -19.17 -41.61
C THR A 9 -10.87 -19.55 -40.21
N THR A 10 -10.12 -20.43 -39.56
CA THR A 10 -10.28 -20.75 -38.14
C THR A 10 -9.80 -19.54 -37.34
N THR A 11 -10.74 -18.77 -36.77
CA THR A 11 -10.45 -17.82 -35.69
C THR A 11 -9.86 -18.60 -34.52
N ALA A 12 -8.62 -18.27 -34.17
CA ALA A 12 -8.01 -18.68 -32.92
C ALA A 12 -8.90 -18.21 -31.77
N GLU A 13 -9.41 -19.17 -30.99
CA GLU A 13 -10.09 -18.92 -29.74
C GLU A 13 -9.14 -18.14 -28.83
N ALA A 14 -9.57 -16.94 -28.42
CA ALA A 14 -8.96 -16.20 -27.34
C ALA A 14 -9.03 -17.07 -26.09
N GLY A 15 -7.87 -17.57 -25.66
CA GLY A 15 -7.75 -18.25 -24.38
C GLY A 15 -8.24 -17.33 -23.27
N GLN A 16 -9.25 -17.79 -22.54
CA GLN A 16 -9.60 -17.26 -21.23
C GLN A 16 -8.41 -17.50 -20.30
N THR A 17 -7.46 -16.58 -20.27
CA THR A 17 -6.55 -16.43 -19.14
C THR A 17 -7.40 -15.92 -17.99
N GLY A 18 -7.63 -16.75 -16.97
CA GLY A 18 -8.28 -16.31 -15.74
C GLY A 18 -7.59 -15.04 -15.24
N ASP A 19 -8.33 -13.94 -15.23
CA ASP A 19 -7.78 -12.61 -15.00
C ASP A 19 -7.29 -12.53 -13.54
N ILE A 20 -5.97 -12.62 -13.35
CA ILE A 20 -5.34 -12.44 -12.05
C ILE A 20 -5.39 -10.93 -11.75
N SER A 21 -6.47 -10.50 -11.11
CA SER A 21 -6.71 -9.09 -10.79
C SER A 21 -6.14 -8.73 -9.42
N TYR A 22 -5.41 -7.61 -9.34
CA TYR A 22 -4.92 -7.06 -8.07
C TYR A 22 -6.07 -6.69 -7.12
N GLU A 23 -7.27 -6.40 -7.65
CA GLU A 23 -8.48 -6.16 -6.85
C GLU A 23 -8.84 -7.35 -5.96
N LYS A 24 -8.57 -8.57 -6.44
CA LYS A 24 -8.77 -9.77 -5.63
C LYS A 24 -7.81 -9.77 -4.45
N VAL A 25 -6.55 -9.38 -4.65
CA VAL A 25 -5.55 -9.31 -3.58
C VAL A 25 -5.93 -8.24 -2.55
N ILE A 26 -6.39 -7.07 -3.00
CA ILE A 26 -6.92 -6.02 -2.10
C ILE A 26 -8.06 -6.58 -1.26
N SER A 27 -9.02 -7.27 -1.90
CA SER A 27 -10.15 -7.89 -1.19
C SER A 27 -9.68 -8.93 -0.18
N GLU A 28 -8.70 -9.76 -0.54
CA GLU A 28 -8.09 -10.74 0.37
C GLU A 28 -7.34 -10.09 1.54
N ILE A 29 -6.72 -8.91 1.35
CA ILE A 29 -6.12 -8.12 2.44
C ILE A 29 -7.22 -7.59 3.36
N CYS A 30 -8.30 -7.05 2.78
CA CYS A 30 -9.44 -6.55 3.54
C CYS A 30 -10.11 -7.65 4.38
N GLU A 31 -10.11 -8.90 3.89
CA GLU A 31 -10.70 -10.06 4.55
C GLU A 31 -9.78 -10.75 5.58
N LEU A 32 -8.55 -10.27 5.79
CA LEU A 32 -7.70 -10.76 6.89
C LEU A 32 -8.39 -10.57 8.24
N ASN A 33 -7.98 -11.34 9.25
CA ASN A 33 -8.58 -11.34 10.58
C ASN A 33 -8.19 -10.10 11.43
N TRP A 34 -8.51 -8.91 10.92
CA TRP A 34 -8.25 -7.63 11.57
C TRP A 34 -8.95 -7.52 12.92
N GLU A 35 -10.18 -8.03 13.04
CA GLU A 35 -11.00 -7.91 14.25
C GLU A 35 -10.50 -8.76 15.43
N SER A 36 -9.69 -9.80 15.18
CA SER A 36 -9.10 -10.65 16.23
C SER A 36 -7.59 -10.50 16.35
N ILE A 37 -6.97 -9.54 15.66
CA ILE A 37 -5.54 -9.28 15.80
C ILE A 37 -5.25 -8.80 17.23
N SER A 38 -4.18 -9.31 17.82
CA SER A 38 -3.69 -8.85 19.12
C SER A 38 -3.04 -7.47 19.01
N GLN A 39 -2.90 -6.76 20.14
CA GLN A 39 -2.17 -5.49 20.19
C GLN A 39 -0.72 -5.65 19.69
N ASP A 40 -0.06 -6.75 20.06
CA ASP A 40 1.29 -7.05 19.57
C ASP A 40 1.32 -7.33 18.07
N GLY A 41 0.32 -8.04 17.55
CA GLY A 41 0.12 -8.23 16.12
C GLY A 41 -0.02 -6.90 15.39
N LEU A 42 -0.81 -5.97 15.94
CA LEU A 42 -1.02 -4.65 15.34
C LEU A 42 0.24 -3.78 15.35
N VAL A 43 1.08 -3.89 16.41
CA VAL A 43 2.41 -3.26 16.40
C VAL A 43 3.29 -3.84 15.29
N ASN A 44 3.24 -5.16 15.07
CA ASN A 44 3.99 -5.78 13.96
C ASN A 44 3.47 -5.32 12.59
N VAL A 45 2.16 -5.09 12.45
CA VAL A 45 1.56 -4.49 11.25
C VAL A 45 2.08 -3.08 11.02
N ALA A 46 2.16 -2.23 12.06
CA ALA A 46 2.76 -0.90 11.94
C ALA A 46 4.22 -0.95 11.46
N TRP A 47 4.99 -1.94 11.93
CA TRP A 47 6.35 -2.21 11.43
C TRP A 47 6.35 -2.63 9.96
N ALA A 48 5.48 -3.56 9.54
CA ALA A 48 5.39 -3.94 8.13
C ALA A 48 4.97 -2.76 7.24
N TYR A 49 4.03 -1.95 7.71
CA TYR A 49 3.54 -0.78 7.00
C TYR A 49 4.62 0.29 6.82
N TYR A 50 5.53 0.48 7.79
CA TYR A 50 6.68 1.36 7.61
C TYR A 50 7.52 1.01 6.37
N TYR A 51 7.70 -0.28 6.07
CA TYR A 51 8.41 -0.69 4.86
C TYR A 51 7.58 -0.48 3.59
N PHE A 52 6.26 -0.66 3.66
CA PHE A 52 5.36 -0.25 2.58
C PHE A 52 5.43 1.26 2.30
N SER A 53 5.45 2.11 3.34
CA SER A 53 5.50 3.56 3.14
C SER A 53 6.83 4.02 2.53
N ILE A 54 7.96 3.35 2.83
CA ILE A 54 9.22 3.57 2.10
C ILE A 54 9.03 3.26 0.61
N GLN A 55 8.48 2.08 0.29
CA GLN A 55 8.23 1.67 -1.09
C GLN A 55 7.34 2.69 -1.80
N PHE A 56 6.28 3.16 -1.13
CA PHE A 56 5.34 4.13 -1.67
C PHE A 56 6.02 5.46 -2.00
N CYS A 57 6.75 6.05 -1.05
CA CYS A 57 7.50 7.29 -1.28
C CYS A 57 8.54 7.13 -2.42
N GLU A 58 9.20 5.99 -2.52
CA GLU A 58 10.09 5.72 -3.66
C GLU A 58 9.33 5.69 -5.00
N ASN A 59 8.13 5.12 -5.04
CA ASN A 59 7.32 5.07 -6.27
C ASN A 59 6.87 6.46 -6.71
N VAL A 60 6.47 7.32 -5.77
CA VAL A 60 6.17 8.74 -6.06
C VAL A 60 7.38 9.44 -6.67
N GLY A 61 8.57 9.26 -6.07
CA GLY A 61 9.82 9.82 -6.61
C GLY A 61 10.16 9.29 -8.01
N ILE A 62 9.93 8.00 -8.27
CA ILE A 62 10.11 7.40 -9.60
C ILE A 62 9.12 8.00 -10.61
N ALA A 63 7.84 8.16 -10.24
CA ALA A 63 6.84 8.76 -11.11
C ALA A 63 7.22 10.21 -11.47
N ARG A 64 7.73 11.00 -10.52
CA ARG A 64 8.27 12.34 -10.78
C ARG A 64 9.44 12.37 -11.75
N ILE A 65 10.28 11.35 -11.76
CA ILE A 65 11.39 11.23 -12.72
C ILE A 65 10.88 10.87 -14.11
N LEU A 66 9.92 9.94 -14.21
CA LEU A 66 9.36 9.49 -15.49
C LEU A 66 8.45 10.53 -16.15
N TYR A 67 7.75 11.33 -15.35
CA TYR A 67 6.77 12.32 -15.79
C TYR A 67 7.06 13.71 -15.16
N PRO A 68 8.23 14.32 -15.47
CA PRO A 68 8.72 15.50 -14.75
C PRO A 68 7.82 16.73 -14.87
N ASN A 69 7.10 16.87 -15.99
CA ASN A 69 6.23 18.02 -16.25
C ASN A 69 4.77 17.80 -15.88
N ASP A 70 4.41 16.64 -15.31
CA ASP A 70 3.05 16.38 -14.87
C ASP A 70 2.76 17.12 -13.55
N GLU A 71 1.86 18.10 -13.59
CA GLU A 71 1.53 18.95 -12.44
C GLU A 71 0.80 18.17 -11.33
N ARG A 72 -0.01 17.16 -11.69
CA ARG A 72 -0.74 16.36 -10.71
C ARG A 72 0.22 15.49 -9.90
N LEU A 73 1.25 14.93 -10.55
CA LEU A 73 2.29 14.21 -9.84
C LEU A 73 3.16 15.13 -8.98
N GLN A 74 3.37 16.39 -9.37
CA GLN A 74 4.05 17.37 -8.51
C GLN A 74 3.25 17.64 -7.24
N GLU A 75 1.93 17.77 -7.36
CA GLU A 75 1.02 17.95 -6.23
C GLU A 75 1.03 16.72 -5.31
N LEU A 76 0.94 15.51 -5.87
CA LEU A 76 1.04 14.26 -5.11
C LEU A 76 2.39 14.18 -4.35
N ASP A 77 3.51 14.46 -5.02
CA ASP A 77 4.83 14.45 -4.38
C ASP A 77 4.93 15.44 -3.21
N GLN A 78 4.29 16.62 -3.31
CA GLN A 78 4.21 17.57 -2.20
C GLN A 78 3.33 17.06 -1.06
N GLY A 79 2.21 16.42 -1.38
CA GLY A 79 1.27 15.83 -0.42
C GLY A 79 1.80 14.60 0.33
N GLU A 80 2.80 13.92 -0.23
CA GLU A 80 3.31 12.64 0.28
C GLU A 80 4.73 12.72 0.87
N ARG A 81 5.61 13.52 0.26
CA ARG A 81 7.07 13.50 0.55
C ARG A 81 7.61 14.79 1.17
N ASN A 82 6.78 15.83 1.28
CA ASN A 82 7.15 17.09 1.93
C ASN A 82 5.90 17.82 2.43
N THR A 83 5.17 17.15 3.33
CA THR A 83 3.83 17.52 3.76
C THR A 83 3.76 17.68 5.28
N ASP A 84 2.82 18.50 5.74
CA ASP A 84 2.44 18.65 7.14
C ASP A 84 1.03 18.11 7.43
N ASN A 85 0.43 17.36 6.49
CA ASN A 85 -0.93 16.81 6.63
C ASN A 85 -1.09 15.82 7.80
N LEU A 86 0.01 15.26 8.30
CA LEU A 86 0.04 14.40 9.50
C LEU A 86 0.43 15.16 10.77
N SER A 87 0.78 16.45 10.68
CA SER A 87 1.21 17.25 11.83
C SER A 87 0.05 18.03 12.47
N PRO A 88 0.12 18.32 13.77
CA PRO A 88 1.11 17.82 14.73
C PRO A 88 0.76 16.42 15.25
N TRP A 89 1.79 15.66 15.66
CA TRP A 89 1.61 14.46 16.47
C TRP A 89 2.69 14.35 17.55
N PRO A 90 2.35 14.40 18.86
CA PRO A 90 3.33 14.46 19.95
C PRO A 90 4.39 13.35 19.88
N GLY A 91 5.67 13.75 19.92
CA GLY A 91 6.81 12.84 19.86
C GLY A 91 7.13 12.29 18.47
N VAL A 92 6.40 12.69 17.43
CA VAL A 92 6.61 12.27 16.03
C VAL A 92 6.92 13.48 15.16
N VAL A 93 6.00 14.45 15.09
CA VAL A 93 6.14 15.68 14.29
C VAL A 93 5.58 16.89 15.03
N GLU A 94 6.30 18.00 14.97
CA GLU A 94 5.87 19.27 15.55
C GLU A 94 4.81 19.97 14.68
N THR A 95 4.14 20.99 15.22
CA THR A 95 3.14 21.78 14.48
C THR A 95 3.74 22.43 13.23
N GLY A 96 3.21 22.06 12.06
CA GLY A 96 3.64 22.56 10.75
C GLY A 96 4.98 21.96 10.29
N GLU A 97 5.54 20.98 11.00
CA GLU A 97 6.74 20.28 10.55
C GLU A 97 6.40 19.46 9.31
N LYS A 98 7.14 19.69 8.22
CA LYS A 98 7.02 18.92 7.00
C LYS A 98 7.97 17.74 7.00
N VAL A 99 7.42 16.55 6.79
CA VAL A 99 8.16 15.30 6.63
C VAL A 99 7.57 14.50 5.47
N ASP A 100 8.29 13.49 5.00
CA ASP A 100 7.65 12.44 4.21
C ASP A 100 6.93 11.44 5.13
N HIS A 101 5.98 10.71 4.56
CA HIS A 101 5.17 9.75 5.31
C HIS A 101 5.97 8.58 5.89
N CYS A 102 7.06 8.17 5.25
CA CYS A 102 7.89 7.09 5.77
C CYS A 102 8.69 7.52 7.01
N GLU A 103 9.09 8.79 7.08
CA GLU A 103 9.72 9.41 8.25
C GLU A 103 8.72 9.54 9.42
N PHE A 104 7.46 9.93 9.15
CA PHE A 104 6.41 9.91 10.17
C PHE A 104 6.26 8.50 10.77
N MET A 105 6.16 7.47 9.93
CA MET A 105 6.06 6.08 10.37
C MET A 105 7.29 5.64 11.16
N ARG A 106 8.50 5.95 10.67
CA ARG A 106 9.76 5.63 11.37
C ARG A 106 9.79 6.22 12.78
N ARG A 107 9.42 7.50 12.92
CA ARG A 107 9.39 8.19 14.22
C ARG A 107 8.29 7.64 15.13
N SER A 108 7.14 7.28 14.57
CA SER A 108 6.05 6.61 15.31
C SER A 108 6.51 5.31 15.95
N LEU A 109 7.30 4.50 15.25
CA LEU A 109 7.89 3.26 15.79
C LEU A 109 8.91 3.50 16.92
N LEU A 110 9.45 4.70 17.06
CA LEU A 110 10.37 5.08 18.15
C LEU A 110 9.66 5.49 19.44
N LEU A 111 8.34 5.68 19.41
CA LEU A 111 7.56 6.09 20.58
C LEU A 111 7.52 5.01 21.69
N ALA A 112 7.78 3.74 21.35
CA ALA A 112 7.88 2.67 22.33
C ALA A 112 9.03 1.70 22.01
N PRO A 113 9.79 1.23 23.02
CA PRO A 113 10.86 0.29 22.79
C PRO A 113 10.31 -1.06 22.32
N THR A 114 10.89 -1.58 21.24
CA THR A 114 10.65 -2.96 20.77
C THR A 114 11.84 -3.83 21.16
N ALA A 115 11.60 -4.99 21.77
CA ALA A 115 12.65 -5.93 22.15
C ALA A 115 13.53 -6.29 20.94
N LEU A 116 14.86 -6.26 21.11
CA LEU A 116 15.82 -6.40 20.02
C LEU A 116 15.60 -7.63 19.11
N PRO A 117 15.32 -8.84 19.64
CA PRO A 117 15.04 -10.00 18.78
C PRO A 117 13.79 -9.81 17.90
N ARG A 118 12.73 -9.22 18.45
CA ARG A 118 11.49 -8.93 17.72
C ARG A 118 11.73 -7.88 16.64
N ARG A 119 12.44 -6.79 16.99
CA ARG A 119 12.81 -5.74 16.05
C ARG A 119 13.60 -6.29 14.87
N ARG A 120 14.67 -7.06 15.11
CA ARG A 120 15.49 -7.66 14.03
C ARG A 120 14.68 -8.56 13.11
N ARG A 121 13.74 -9.33 13.65
CA ARG A 121 12.83 -10.16 12.85
C ARG A 121 11.98 -9.29 11.92
N LEU A 122 11.36 -8.23 12.45
CA LEU A 122 10.50 -7.33 11.66
C LEU A 122 11.30 -6.56 10.61
N GLU A 123 12.50 -6.09 10.97
CA GLU A 123 13.42 -5.45 10.01
C GLU A 123 13.78 -6.42 8.88
N SER A 124 14.10 -7.67 9.18
CA SER A 124 14.42 -8.68 8.15
C SER A 124 13.25 -8.96 7.19
N ILE A 125 12.01 -8.98 7.70
CA ILE A 125 10.79 -9.17 6.88
C ILE A 125 10.60 -7.96 5.97
N GLY A 126 10.71 -6.76 6.53
CA GLY A 126 10.57 -5.50 5.79
C GLY A 126 11.64 -5.29 4.71
N GLU A 127 12.89 -5.60 5.02
CA GLU A 127 13.99 -5.51 4.04
C GLU A 127 13.81 -6.51 2.89
N ALA A 128 13.33 -7.72 3.16
CA ALA A 128 13.01 -8.70 2.12
C ALA A 128 11.90 -8.18 1.19
N TYR A 129 10.86 -7.56 1.76
CA TYR A 129 9.80 -6.89 1.00
C TYR A 129 10.35 -5.74 0.13
N LEU A 130 11.19 -4.85 0.68
CA LEU A 130 11.79 -3.76 -0.09
C LEU A 130 12.72 -4.26 -1.19
N MET A 131 13.51 -5.30 -0.93
CA MET A 131 14.35 -5.92 -1.94
C MET A 131 13.52 -6.42 -3.12
N PHE A 132 12.39 -7.09 -2.84
CA PHE A 132 11.47 -7.52 -3.87
C PHE A 132 10.88 -6.32 -4.63
N ALA A 133 10.30 -5.35 -3.93
CA ALA A 133 9.67 -4.19 -4.57
C ALA A 133 10.65 -3.38 -5.43
N ARG A 134 11.90 -3.23 -4.98
CA ARG A 134 12.96 -2.54 -5.73
C ARG A 134 13.48 -3.32 -6.95
N SER A 135 13.20 -4.62 -7.03
CA SER A 135 13.51 -5.43 -8.21
C SER A 135 12.49 -5.25 -9.34
N ILE A 136 11.30 -4.74 -9.04
CA ILE A 136 10.25 -4.43 -10.01
C ILE A 136 10.65 -3.20 -10.84
N ASP A 137 10.36 -3.25 -12.15
CA ASP A 137 10.76 -2.19 -13.07
C ASP A 137 10.14 -0.82 -12.70
N PRO A 138 10.86 0.30 -12.92
CA PRO A 138 10.39 1.64 -12.51
C PRO A 138 9.03 2.04 -13.09
N ALA A 139 8.69 1.61 -14.31
CA ALA A 139 7.42 1.95 -14.93
C ALA A 139 6.25 1.27 -14.20
N THR A 140 6.39 -0.01 -13.86
CA THR A 140 5.41 -0.74 -13.04
C THR A 140 5.23 -0.12 -11.66
N ARG A 141 6.33 0.27 -11.02
CA ARG A 141 6.30 0.97 -9.73
C ARG A 141 5.58 2.32 -9.81
N ALA A 142 5.82 3.10 -10.85
CA ALA A 142 5.11 4.36 -11.03
C ALA A 142 3.61 4.13 -11.23
N VAL A 143 3.19 3.20 -12.10
CA VAL A 143 1.77 2.97 -12.36
C VAL A 143 1.03 2.29 -11.20
N SER A 144 1.74 1.70 -10.22
CA SER A 144 1.08 1.14 -9.04
C SER A 144 0.42 2.22 -8.18
N LEU A 145 0.86 3.48 -8.27
CA LEU A 145 0.30 4.60 -7.50
C LEU A 145 -1.21 4.73 -7.72
N SER A 146 -1.70 4.56 -8.95
CA SER A 146 -3.14 4.63 -9.21
C SER A 146 -3.91 3.53 -8.48
N SER A 147 -3.39 2.31 -8.43
CA SER A 147 -4.06 1.23 -7.69
C SER A 147 -4.05 1.46 -6.18
N TYR A 148 -3.07 2.22 -5.67
CA TYR A 148 -2.93 2.51 -4.26
C TYR A 148 -3.88 3.65 -3.87
N GLU A 149 -3.77 4.79 -4.53
CA GLU A 149 -4.47 6.03 -4.16
C GLU A 149 -5.91 6.09 -4.70
N ASP A 150 -6.24 5.40 -5.79
CA ASP A 150 -7.61 5.39 -6.36
C ASP A 150 -8.49 4.33 -5.67
N GLY A 151 -8.50 4.36 -4.33
CA GLY A 151 -9.38 3.57 -3.46
C GLY A 151 -8.80 2.25 -2.94
N GLY A 152 -7.64 1.78 -3.43
CA GLY A 152 -7.04 0.52 -2.95
C GLY A 152 -6.57 0.60 -1.50
N LEU A 153 -5.77 1.61 -1.17
CA LEU A 153 -5.28 1.85 0.18
C LEU A 153 -6.41 2.27 1.11
N GLU A 154 -7.35 3.11 0.67
CA GLU A 154 -8.53 3.49 1.45
C GLU A 154 -9.27 2.24 1.97
N ARG A 155 -9.57 1.27 1.09
CA ARG A 155 -10.23 0.00 1.47
C ARG A 155 -9.41 -0.81 2.47
N VAL A 156 -8.09 -0.85 2.30
CA VAL A 156 -7.20 -1.57 3.21
C VAL A 156 -7.12 -0.87 4.57
N PHE A 157 -7.02 0.46 4.61
CA PHE A 157 -6.95 1.24 5.84
C PHE A 157 -8.25 1.14 6.63
N LEU A 158 -9.40 1.26 5.97
CA LEU A 158 -10.71 1.00 6.58
C LEU A 158 -10.79 -0.41 7.18
N SER A 159 -10.19 -1.40 6.52
CA SER A 159 -10.14 -2.77 7.03
C SER A 159 -9.22 -2.92 8.25
N MET A 160 -8.03 -2.32 8.21
CA MET A 160 -7.08 -2.27 9.33
C MET A 160 -7.70 -1.60 10.56
N LEU A 161 -8.42 -0.50 10.36
CA LEU A 161 -9.09 0.29 11.40
C LEU A 161 -10.17 -0.49 12.18
N ARG A 162 -10.60 -1.66 11.70
CA ARG A 162 -11.49 -2.57 12.45
C ARG A 162 -10.79 -3.30 13.60
N ALA A 163 -9.46 -3.27 13.68
CA ALA A 163 -8.72 -3.86 14.79
C ALA A 163 -9.17 -3.26 16.14
N PRO A 164 -9.28 -4.06 17.22
CA PRO A 164 -9.83 -3.57 18.48
C PRO A 164 -8.80 -2.86 19.37
N HIS A 165 -7.50 -3.14 19.20
CA HIS A 165 -6.47 -2.79 20.16
C HIS A 165 -5.59 -1.62 19.72
N TRP A 166 -6.09 -0.39 19.84
CA TRP A 166 -5.37 0.84 19.43
C TRP A 166 -4.64 1.53 20.59
N GLU A 167 -4.37 0.81 21.68
CA GLU A 167 -3.73 1.37 22.87
C GLU A 167 -2.22 1.53 22.71
N GLY A 168 -1.69 2.59 23.32
CA GLY A 168 -0.26 2.89 23.34
C GLY A 168 0.18 3.84 22.23
N PRO A 169 1.30 4.55 22.43
CA PRO A 169 1.64 5.72 21.62
C PRO A 169 1.96 5.35 20.15
N VAL A 170 2.60 4.21 19.90
CA VAL A 170 2.88 3.72 18.53
C VAL A 170 1.59 3.48 17.76
N LEU A 171 0.62 2.79 18.38
CA LEU A 171 -0.64 2.42 17.72
C LEU A 171 -1.56 3.62 17.54
N GLN A 172 -1.57 4.57 18.48
CA GLN A 172 -2.31 5.81 18.29
C GLN A 172 -1.74 6.65 17.14
N ALA A 173 -0.41 6.74 17.01
CA ALA A 173 0.23 7.43 15.89
C ALA A 173 -0.05 6.73 14.54
N PHE A 174 0.00 5.40 14.52
CA PHE A 174 -0.33 4.62 13.33
C PHE A 174 -1.82 4.74 12.96
N ARG A 175 -2.72 4.73 13.94
CA ARG A 175 -4.14 4.97 13.71
C ARG A 175 -4.39 6.35 13.09
N HIS A 176 -3.77 7.39 13.64
CA HIS A 176 -3.83 8.75 13.11
C HIS A 176 -3.38 8.79 11.66
N PHE A 177 -2.26 8.14 11.34
CA PHE A 177 -1.79 7.99 9.97
C PHE A 177 -2.88 7.41 9.05
N LEU A 178 -3.48 6.28 9.42
CA LEU A 178 -4.53 5.63 8.61
C LEU A 178 -5.79 6.48 8.47
N GLU A 179 -6.25 7.10 9.55
CA GLU A 179 -7.46 7.93 9.56
C GLU A 179 -7.29 9.20 8.70
N GLU A 180 -6.12 9.84 8.73
CA GLU A 180 -5.85 11.01 7.88
C GLU A 180 -5.79 10.63 6.40
N HIS A 181 -5.21 9.49 6.03
CA HIS A 181 -5.20 9.05 4.64
C HIS A 181 -6.61 8.73 4.14
N VAL A 182 -7.43 8.04 4.92
CA VAL A 182 -8.84 7.80 4.55
C VAL A 182 -9.57 9.13 4.32
N LYS A 183 -9.33 10.15 5.14
CA LYS A 183 -9.94 11.48 4.93
C LYS A 183 -9.47 12.14 3.65
N LEU A 184 -8.16 12.14 3.39
CA LEU A 184 -7.55 12.76 2.21
C LEU A 184 -7.95 12.06 0.91
N ASP A 185 -8.02 10.73 0.91
CA ASP A 185 -8.22 9.93 -0.30
C ASP A 185 -9.70 9.71 -0.63
N SER A 186 -10.61 9.89 0.34
CA SER A 186 -12.06 9.68 0.15
C SER A 186 -12.73 10.66 -0.81
N ASP A 187 -12.09 11.78 -1.17
CA ASP A 187 -12.60 12.70 -2.20
C ASP A 187 -12.21 12.18 -3.60
N SER A 188 -13.19 11.65 -4.34
CA SER A 188 -12.95 11.07 -5.66
C SER A 188 -12.54 12.07 -6.75
N GLU A 189 -12.75 13.38 -6.51
CA GLU A 189 -12.43 14.46 -7.44
C GLU A 189 -11.15 15.23 -7.03
N HIS A 190 -10.91 15.41 -5.73
CA HIS A 190 -9.78 16.20 -5.21
C HIS A 190 -8.78 15.42 -4.35
N GLY A 191 -9.05 14.16 -4.03
CA GLY A 191 -8.13 13.29 -3.30
C GLY A 191 -6.98 12.80 -4.18
N HIS A 192 -5.98 12.17 -3.57
CA HIS A 192 -4.76 11.74 -4.26
C HIS A 192 -5.01 10.76 -5.41
N GLY A 193 -6.09 9.95 -5.34
CA GLY A 193 -6.52 9.10 -6.44
C GLY A 193 -6.72 9.87 -7.74
N SER A 194 -7.31 11.08 -7.68
CA SER A 194 -7.55 11.90 -8.89
C SER A 194 -6.23 12.40 -9.51
N LEU A 195 -5.19 12.60 -8.68
CA LEU A 195 -3.88 13.05 -9.11
C LEU A 195 -3.12 11.99 -9.91
N CYS A 196 -3.38 10.70 -9.69
CA CYS A 196 -2.63 9.61 -10.32
C CYS A 196 -3.46 8.66 -11.18
N ARG A 197 -4.80 8.83 -11.27
CA ARG A 197 -5.71 7.99 -12.09
C ARG A 197 -5.30 7.83 -13.56
N PHE A 198 -4.56 8.79 -14.11
CA PHE A 198 -4.06 8.73 -15.48
C PHE A 198 -2.95 7.67 -15.69
N LEU A 199 -2.29 7.24 -14.61
CA LEU A 199 -1.30 6.17 -14.62
C LEU A 199 -2.03 4.82 -14.66
N ILE A 200 -2.33 4.32 -15.86
CA ILE A 200 -3.10 3.09 -16.02
C ILE A 200 -2.33 1.90 -15.43
N SER A 201 -2.85 1.36 -14.31
CA SER A 201 -2.32 0.16 -13.68
C SER A 201 -2.39 -1.03 -14.64
N ASN A 202 -1.38 -1.90 -14.58
CA ASN A 202 -1.33 -3.13 -15.38
C ASN A 202 -1.23 -4.37 -14.47
N SER A 203 -1.31 -5.56 -15.07
CA SER A 203 -1.29 -6.82 -14.33
C SER A 203 -0.06 -7.02 -13.44
N LYS A 204 1.07 -6.33 -13.69
CA LYS A 204 2.26 -6.43 -12.83
C LYS A 204 2.11 -5.72 -11.48
N VAL A 205 1.12 -4.84 -11.33
CA VAL A 205 0.79 -4.22 -10.03
C VAL A 205 0.26 -5.27 -9.04
N PHE A 206 -0.24 -6.40 -9.55
CA PHE A 206 -0.61 -7.57 -8.75
C PHE A 206 0.53 -8.07 -7.86
N ASP A 207 1.77 -8.10 -8.36
CA ASP A 207 2.92 -8.62 -7.64
C ASP A 207 3.25 -7.74 -6.42
N LEU A 208 3.10 -6.42 -6.55
CA LEU A 208 3.32 -5.47 -5.46
C LEU A 208 2.24 -5.59 -4.37
N TRP A 209 0.96 -5.68 -4.75
CA TRP A 209 -0.12 -5.95 -3.80
C TRP A 209 0.04 -7.30 -3.09
N THR A 210 0.48 -8.32 -3.83
CA THR A 210 0.73 -9.65 -3.27
C THR A 210 1.87 -9.62 -2.26
N ALA A 211 2.97 -8.93 -2.59
CA ALA A 211 4.07 -8.73 -1.66
C ALA A 211 3.64 -7.92 -0.42
N PHE A 212 2.76 -6.94 -0.58
CA PHE A 212 2.21 -6.19 0.56
C PHE A 212 1.35 -7.08 1.47
N LYS A 213 0.48 -7.91 0.91
CA LYS A 213 -0.24 -8.92 1.69
C LYS A 213 0.72 -9.85 2.45
N GLN A 214 1.77 -10.33 1.77
CA GLN A 214 2.74 -11.25 2.36
C GLN A 214 3.49 -10.61 3.53
N VAL A 215 3.98 -9.37 3.39
CA VAL A 215 4.72 -8.70 4.47
C VAL A 215 3.84 -8.49 5.71
N LEU A 216 2.55 -8.17 5.52
CA LEU A 216 1.58 -8.07 6.63
C LEU A 216 1.40 -9.41 7.37
N VAL A 217 1.17 -10.49 6.62
CA VAL A 217 0.96 -11.84 7.18
C VAL A 217 2.23 -12.38 7.83
N GLU A 218 3.40 -12.17 7.24
CA GLU A 218 4.65 -12.59 7.83
C GLU A 218 4.95 -11.84 9.14
N ALA A 219 4.67 -10.53 9.18
CA ALA A 219 4.84 -9.73 10.40
C ALA A 219 3.84 -10.15 11.49
N ALA A 220 2.58 -10.40 11.14
CA ALA A 220 1.50 -10.79 12.04
C ALA A 220 0.74 -12.05 11.54
N PRO A 221 1.27 -13.27 11.77
CA PRO A 221 0.70 -14.50 11.23
C PRO A 221 -0.73 -14.83 11.66
N GLU A 222 -1.20 -14.24 12.75
CA GLU A 222 -2.59 -14.38 13.22
C GLU A 222 -3.63 -13.75 12.30
N LEU A 223 -3.24 -12.82 11.41
CA LEU A 223 -4.09 -12.27 10.36
C LEU A 223 -4.68 -13.35 9.43
N MET A 224 -4.03 -14.50 9.31
CA MET A 224 -4.50 -15.63 8.50
C MET A 224 -5.44 -16.58 9.23
N LYS A 225 -5.60 -16.46 10.56
CA LYS A 225 -6.47 -17.36 11.31
C LYS A 225 -7.90 -16.94 11.05
N SER A 226 -8.68 -17.76 10.34
CA SER A 226 -10.13 -17.52 10.23
C SER A 226 -10.76 -17.59 11.61
N THR A 227 -11.61 -16.62 11.94
CA THR A 227 -12.51 -16.70 13.09
C THR A 227 -13.52 -17.79 12.77
N ASN A 228 -13.30 -19.01 13.27
CA ASN A 228 -14.35 -20.03 13.29
C ASN A 228 -15.42 -19.51 14.26
N ILE A 229 -16.42 -18.82 13.74
CA ILE A 229 -17.67 -18.51 14.45
C ILE A 229 -18.67 -19.61 14.10
#